data_AF-A0A5N3P594-F1
#
_entry.id   AF-A0A5N3P594-F1
#
_cell.length_a   1.000
_cell.length_b   1.000
_cell.length_c   1.000
_cell.angle_alpha   90.00
_cell.angle_beta   90.00
_cell.angle_gamma   90.00
#
_symmetry.space_group_name_H-M   'P 1'
#
loop_
_entity.id
_entity.type
_entity.pdbx_description
1 polymer ?
#
loop_
_entity_poly.entity_id
_entity_poly.type
_entity_poly.pdbx_seq_one_letter_code
_entity_poly.pdbx_strand_id
1 'polypeptide(L)' 'MFKGRHFDRSVILLCVRWYLAYGLSLRNLEEMMAERGISLDHATVHRWVIRYSPELLERFNRRKRAVSRKWHIDETYIKV' A
#
# COMPACT_ATOMS: atom_id res chain seq x y z
N MET A 1 -15.34 -5.60 -3.19
CA MET A 1 -14.20 -4.98 -2.48
C MET A 1 -14.49 -3.52 -2.08
N PHE A 2 -14.94 -2.63 -2.98
CA PHE A 2 -15.05 -1.18 -2.69
C PHE A 2 -16.47 -0.59 -2.67
N LYS A 3 -17.53 -1.40 -2.68
CA LYS A 3 -18.92 -0.90 -2.64
C LYS A 3 -19.20 -0.15 -1.32
N GLY A 4 -19.90 0.98 -1.40
CA GLY A 4 -20.32 1.78 -0.24
C GLY A 4 -19.22 2.61 0.42
N ARG A 5 -18.14 2.95 -0.30
CA ARG A 5 -17.08 3.83 0.22
C ARG A 5 -17.26 5.25 -0.26
N HIS A 6 -16.98 6.19 0.64
CA HIS A 6 -16.99 7.62 0.37
C HIS A 6 -15.95 8.03 -0.69
N PHE A 7 -14.81 7.34 -0.71
CA PHE A 7 -13.73 7.60 -1.66
C PHE A 7 -13.78 6.64 -2.84
N ASP A 8 -13.42 7.15 -4.02
CA ASP A 8 -13.31 6.33 -5.20
C ASP A 8 -12.27 5.21 -5.01
N ARG A 9 -12.52 4.08 -5.67
CA ARG A 9 -11.64 2.93 -5.64
C ARG A 9 -10.21 3.28 -6.03
N SER A 10 -10.02 4.15 -7.03
CA SER A 10 -8.70 4.54 -7.52
C SER A 10 -7.87 5.23 -6.44
N VAL A 11 -8.49 6.15 -5.68
CA VAL A 11 -7.87 6.86 -4.56
C VAL A 11 -7.41 5.87 -3.48
N ILE A 12 -8.31 4.98 -3.08
CA ILE A 12 -8.02 3.96 -2.05
C ILE A 12 -6.84 3.08 -2.48
N LEU A 13 -6.89 2.56 -3.71
CA LEU A 13 -5.83 1.71 -4.23
C LEU A 13 -4.51 2.44 -4.39
N LEU A 14 -4.54 3.73 -4.78
CA LEU A 14 -3.34 4.54 -4.90
C LEU A 14 -2.65 4.70 -3.56
N CYS A 15 -3.36 5.12 -2.51
CA CYS A 15 -2.79 5.29 -1.17
C CYS A 15 -2.21 3.99 -0.63
N VAL A 16 -2.95 2.87 -0.75
CA VAL A 16 -2.47 1.56 -0.29
C VAL A 16 -1.24 1.09 -1.08
N ARG A 17 -1.24 1.26 -2.41
CA ARG A 17 -0.08 0.95 -3.25
C ARG A 17 1.14 1.76 -2.82
N TRP A 18 0.95 3.06 -2.61
CA TRP A 18 2.03 3.96 -2.26
C TRP A 18 2.65 3.66 -0.90
N TYR A 19 1.81 3.35 0.09
CA TYR A 19 2.27 2.87 1.39
C TYR A 19 3.12 1.59 1.27
N LEU A 20 2.63 0.59 0.52
CA LEU A 20 3.29 -0.72 0.42
C LEU A 20 4.55 -0.71 -0.47
N ALA A 21 4.63 0.16 -1.48
CA ALA A 21 5.68 0.09 -2.49
C ALA A 21 6.84 1.08 -2.29
N TYR A 22 6.62 2.22 -1.62
CA TYR A 22 7.60 3.31 -1.56
C TYR A 22 8.04 3.71 -0.15
N GLY A 23 7.65 2.96 0.89
CA GLY A 23 8.04 3.26 2.27
C GLY A 23 7.52 4.61 2.78
N LEU A 24 6.44 5.13 2.18
CA LEU A 24 5.88 6.42 2.57
C LEU A 24 5.19 6.33 3.93
N SER A 25 5.40 7.36 4.76
CA SER A 25 4.64 7.52 6.00
C SER A 25 3.17 7.79 5.71
N LEU A 26 2.28 7.47 6.64
CA LEU A 26 0.85 7.75 6.50
C LEU A 26 0.57 9.26 6.44
N ARG A 27 1.41 10.09 7.08
CA ARG A 27 1.33 11.56 7.05
C ARG A 27 1.71 12.11 5.68
N ASN A 28 2.78 11.57 5.08
CA ASN A 28 3.18 11.95 3.72
C ASN A 28 2.04 11.65 2.74
N LEU A 29 1.34 10.52 2.91
CA LEU A 29 0.19 10.19 2.07
C LEU A 29 -0.98 11.14 2.27
N GLU A 30 -1.27 11.55 3.51
CA GLU A 30 -2.27 12.58 3.81
C GLU A 30 -1.94 13.91 3.12
N GLU A 31 -0.70 14.39 3.23
CA GLU A 31 -0.22 15.62 2.58
C GLU A 31 -0.29 15.54 1.04
N MET A 32 0.23 14.47 0.44
CA MET A 32 0.20 14.27 -1.02
C MET A 32 -1.23 14.19 -1.57
N MET A 33 -2.18 13.70 -0.78
CA MET A 33 -3.59 13.67 -1.19
C MET A 33 -4.25 15.05 -1.02
N ALA A 34 -3.86 15.81 0.01
CA ALA A 34 -4.31 17.19 0.20
C ALA A 34 -3.84 18.10 -0.95
N GLU A 35 -2.60 17.94 -1.44
CA GLU A 35 -2.09 18.64 -2.64
C GLU A 35 -2.93 18.36 -3.89
N ARG A 36 -3.59 17.20 -3.95
CA ARG A 36 -4.48 16.78 -5.03
C ARG A 36 -5.94 17.20 -4.81
N GLY A 37 -6.21 18.02 -3.79
CA GLY A 37 -7.54 18.49 -3.42
C GLY A 37 -8.39 17.43 -2.71
N ILE A 38 -7.80 16.34 -2.21
CA ILE A 38 -8.50 15.25 -1.56
C ILE A 38 -8.20 15.28 -0.07
N SER A 39 -9.17 15.70 0.74
CA SER A 39 -9.05 15.69 2.20
C SER A 39 -9.15 14.26 2.73
N LEU A 40 -8.05 13.74 3.28
CA LEU A 40 -7.93 12.39 3.82
C LEU A 40 -7.13 12.39 5.11
N ASP A 41 -7.71 11.86 6.18
CA ASP A 41 -6.98 11.63 7.43
C ASP A 41 -6.08 10.40 7.34
N HIS A 42 -4.86 10.50 7.87
CA HIS A 42 -3.88 9.39 7.92
C HIS A 42 -4.43 8.09 8.54
N ALA A 43 -5.33 8.16 9.53
CA ALA A 43 -5.94 6.96 10.11
C ALA A 43 -6.91 6.28 9.14
N THR A 44 -7.50 7.02 8.19
CA THR A 44 -8.30 6.45 7.10
C THR A 44 -7.43 5.62 6.16
N VAL A 45 -6.25 6.13 5.79
CA VAL A 45 -5.28 5.38 4.98
C VAL A 45 -4.83 4.13 5.72
N HIS A 46 -4.53 4.24 7.02
CA HIS A 46 -4.15 3.10 7.84
C HIS A 46 -5.22 1.99 7.86
N ARG A 47 -6.50 2.36 8.05
CA ARG A 47 -7.63 1.41 7.98
C ARG A 47 -7.74 0.72 6.62
N TRP A 48 -7.45 1.43 5.53
CA TRP A 48 -7.44 0.84 4.20
C TRP A 48 -6.28 -0.12 4.00
N VAL A 49 -5.09 0.23 4.47
CA VAL A 49 -3.91 -0.64 4.43
C VAL A 49 -4.22 -1.95 5.18
N ILE A 50 -4.70 -1.88 6.41
CA ILE A 50 -5.03 -3.08 7.21
C ILE A 50 -6.05 -3.95 6.47
N ARG A 51 -7.11 -3.33 5.92
CA ARG A 51 -8.20 -4.07 5.28
C ARG A 51 -7.82 -4.68 3.94
N TYR A 52 -7.12 -3.95 3.09
CA TYR A 52 -6.93 -4.33 1.69
C TYR A 52 -5.57 -4.96 1.40
N SER A 53 -4.57 -4.77 2.25
CA SER A 53 -3.24 -5.39 2.03
C SER A 53 -3.31 -6.90 1.91
N PRO A 54 -4.07 -7.65 2.74
CA PRO A 54 -4.16 -9.11 2.61
C PRO A 54 -4.77 -9.54 1.27
N GLU A 55 -5.87 -8.92 0.86
CA GLU A 55 -6.54 -9.22 -0.42
C GLU A 55 -5.63 -8.91 -1.63
N LEU A 56 -4.90 -7.80 -1.56
CA LEU A 56 -3.94 -7.39 -2.60
C LEU A 56 -2.74 -8.34 -2.65
N LEU A 57 -2.23 -8.77 -1.49
CA LEU A 57 -1.14 -9.73 -1.38
C LEU A 57 -1.54 -11.09 -1.96
N GLU A 58 -2.74 -11.59 -1.65
CA GLU A 58 -3.24 -12.85 -2.20
C GLU A 58 -3.36 -12.79 -3.74
N ARG A 59 -3.88 -11.69 -4.28
CA ARG A 59 -3.95 -11.46 -5.73
C ARG A 59 -2.59 -11.27 -6.38
N PHE A 60 -1.64 -10.67 -5.66
CA PHE A 60 -0.27 -10.54 -6.11
C PHE A 60 0.39 -11.92 -6.17
N ASN A 61 0.31 -12.72 -5.11
CA ASN A 61 0.89 -14.05 -5.05
C ASN A 61 0.31 -15.00 -6.11
N ARG A 62 -0.99 -14.90 -6.42
CA ARG A 62 -1.60 -15.66 -7.53
C ARG A 62 -1.01 -15.35 -8.91
N ARG A 63 -0.50 -14.12 -9.11
CA ARG A 63 0.11 -13.68 -10.38
C ARG A 63 1.63 -13.73 -10.35
N LYS A 64 2.22 -13.77 -9.17
CA LYS A 64 3.67 -13.85 -8.96
C LYS A 64 4.16 -15.20 -9.51
N ARG A 65 5.22 -15.16 -10.30
CA ARG A 65 5.90 -16.39 -10.75
C ARG A 65 6.39 -17.18 -9.54
N ALA A 66 6.27 -18.50 -9.60
CA ALA A 66 6.85 -19.39 -8.59
C ALA A 66 8.35 -19.10 -8.43
N VAL A 67 8.78 -18.92 -7.19
CA VAL A 67 10.20 -18.68 -6.87
C VAL A 67 10.96 -19.99 -7.10
N SER A 68 12.09 -19.91 -7.81
CA SER A 68 12.92 -21.09 -8.09
C SER A 68 13.60 -21.61 -6.82
N ARG A 69 14.08 -22.85 -6.83
CA ARG A 69 14.86 -23.43 -5.72
C ARG A 69 16.19 -22.70 -5.44
N LYS A 70 16.69 -21.90 -6.39
CA LYS A 70 17.89 -21.08 -6.22
C LYS A 70 17.46 -19.67 -5.82
N TRP A 71 17.93 -19.23 -4.66
CA TRP A 71 17.76 -17.87 -4.14
C TRP A 71 19.14 -17.27 -3.87
N HIS A 72 19.27 -15.97 -4.11
CA HIS A 72 20.45 -15.18 -3.74
C HIS A 72 20.02 -14.27 -2.58
N ILE A 73 20.91 -14.07 -1.61
CA ILE A 73 20.69 -13.20 -0.46
C ILE A 73 21.73 -12.10 -0.49
N ASP A 74 21.26 -10.87 -0.41
CA ASP A 74 22.11 -9.69 -0.29
C ASP A 74 21.99 -9.18 1.15
N GLU A 75 23.11 -9.15 1.87
CA GLU A 75 23.16 -8.60 3.23
C GLU A 75 23.28 -7.07 3.16
N THR A 76 22.40 -6.36 3.85
CA THR A 76 22.45 -4.89 3.99
C THR A 76 22.53 -4.53 5.47
N TYR A 77 23.61 -3.86 5.87
CA TYR A 77 23.77 -3.37 7.23
C TYR A 77 23.00 -2.06 7.41
N ILE A 78 21.99 -2.08 8.27
CA ILE A 78 21.23 -0.90 8.67
C ILE A 78 21.68 -0.53 10.09
N LYS A 79 22.20 0.69 10.28
CA LYS A 79 22.42 1.23 11.62
C LYS A 79 21.06 1.57 12.23
N VAL A 80 20.75 0.94 13.35
CA VAL A 80 19.59 1.23 14.20
C VAL A 80 19.99 2.19 15.30
#